data_AF-A0A653EQQ6-F1
#
_entry.id   AF-A0A653EQQ6-F1
#
_cell.length_a   1.000
_cell.length_b   1.000
_cell.length_c   1.000
_cell.angle_alpha   90.00
_cell.angle_beta   90.00
_cell.angle_gamma   90.00
#
_symmetry.space_group_name_H-M   'P 1'
#
loop_
_entity.id
_entity.type
_entity.pdbx_description
1 polymer ?
#
loop_
_entity_poly.entity_id
_entity_poly.type
_entity_poly.pdbx_seq_one_letter_code
_entity_poly.pdbx_strand_id
1 'polypeptide(L)'
;MVVGLPRTLADRIGPAAQDAIDLADALAQRIGPTPVRLVDERLTTVSAQRSLRQAGIRAKEQRAVIDQAAAVAILQTWLDQRRSTAPGPVTGNVADG
;
A
#
# COMPACT_ATOMS: atom_id res chain seq x y z
N MET A 1 -3.51 9.48 4.69
CA MET A 1 -3.81 8.95 3.35
C MET A 1 -2.57 8.25 2.80
N VAL A 2 -2.77 7.22 1.98
CA VAL A 2 -1.70 6.46 1.32
C VAL A 2 -1.90 6.57 -0.19
N VAL A 3 -0.80 6.77 -0.93
CA VAL A 3 -0.76 6.81 -2.39
C VAL A 3 0.30 5.81 -2.85
N GLY A 4 -0.03 4.99 -3.86
CA GLY A 4 0.92 4.06 -4.46
C GLY A 4 2.03 4.79 -5.21
N LEU A 5 3.25 4.29 -5.11
CA LEU A 5 4.41 4.76 -5.86
C LEU A 5 4.83 3.66 -6.83
N PRO A 6 4.46 3.77 -8.13
CA PRO A 6 4.82 2.80 -9.14
C PRO A 6 6.34 2.68 -9.29
N ARG A 7 6.88 1.49 -9.06
CA ARG A 7 8.28 1.17 -9.32
C ARG A 7 8.38 -0.10 -10.12
N THR A 8 9.35 -0.17 -11.02
CA THR A 8 9.65 -1.43 -11.71
C THR A 8 10.33 -2.40 -10.74
N LEU A 9 10.33 -3.71 -11.06
CA LEU A 9 11.05 -4.70 -10.26
C LEU A 9 12.56 -4.46 -10.20
N ALA A 10 13.12 -3.76 -11.19
CA ALA A 10 14.51 -3.30 -11.22
C ALA A 10 14.73 -1.96 -10.49
N ASP A 11 13.80 -1.57 -9.61
CA ASP A 11 13.84 -0.37 -8.77
C ASP A 11 13.80 0.98 -9.51
N ARG A 12 13.53 0.95 -10.82
CA ARG A 12 13.45 2.15 -11.66
C ARG A 12 12.12 2.87 -11.46
N ILE A 13 12.22 4.19 -11.46
CA ILE A 13 11.13 5.16 -11.42
C ILE A 13 10.87 5.64 -12.86
N GLY A 14 9.61 5.72 -13.27
CA GLY A 14 9.18 6.20 -14.59
C GLY A 14 8.14 7.32 -14.48
N PRO A 15 7.59 7.81 -15.61
CA PRO A 15 6.64 8.94 -15.63
C PRO A 15 5.45 8.77 -14.67
N ALA A 16 4.89 7.56 -14.59
CA ALA A 16 3.76 7.25 -13.69
C ALA A 16 4.09 7.45 -12.19
N ALA A 17 5.36 7.34 -11.81
CA ALA A 17 5.78 7.61 -10.45
C ALA A 17 5.84 9.11 -10.16
N GLN A 18 6.19 9.93 -11.16
CA GLN A 18 6.11 11.39 -11.04
C GLN A 18 4.65 11.82 -10.90
N ASP A 19 3.76 11.28 -11.73
CA ASP A 19 2.31 11.55 -11.63
C ASP A 19 1.76 11.24 -10.22
N ALA A 20 2.22 10.13 -9.62
CA ALA A 20 1.84 9.74 -8.27
C ALA A 20 2.38 10.70 -7.19
N ILE A 21 3.61 11.21 -7.36
CA ILE A 21 4.21 12.21 -6.46
C ILE A 21 3.40 13.51 -6.55
N ASP A 22 3.14 14.00 -7.75
CA ASP A 22 2.42 15.25 -7.98
C ASP A 22 0.99 15.17 -7.41
N LEU A 23 0.32 14.03 -7.58
CA LEU A 23 -0.98 13.75 -6.98
C LEU A 23 -0.90 13.77 -5.45
N ALA A 24 0.11 13.12 -4.85
CA ALA A 24 0.28 13.07 -3.40
C ALA A 24 0.51 14.47 -2.82
N ASP A 25 1.30 15.31 -3.48
CA ASP A 25 1.55 16.69 -3.07
C ASP A 25 0.29 17.55 -3.16
N ALA A 26 -0.45 17.45 -4.26
CA ALA A 26 -1.72 18.15 -4.43
C ALA A 26 -2.76 17.73 -3.39
N LEU A 27 -2.81 16.43 -3.04
CA LEU A 27 -3.67 15.93 -1.97
C LEU A 27 -3.24 16.49 -0.61
N ALA A 28 -1.95 16.46 -0.30
CA ALA A 28 -1.42 16.91 1.00
C ALA A 28 -1.79 18.36 1.28
N GLN A 29 -1.74 19.22 0.27
CA GLN A 29 -2.16 20.63 0.38
C GLN A 29 -3.66 20.77 0.64
N ARG A 30 -4.49 19.89 0.07
CA ARG A 30 -5.96 19.97 0.15
C ARG A 30 -6.56 19.36 1.41
N ILE A 31 -5.93 18.31 1.95
CA ILE A 31 -6.48 17.52 3.08
C ILE A 31 -5.70 17.71 4.39
N GLY A 32 -4.78 18.68 4.42
CA GLY A 32 -4.08 19.08 5.63
C GLY A 32 -5.05 19.32 6.80
N PRO A 33 -4.72 18.86 8.02
CA PRO A 33 -3.43 18.37 8.49
C PRO A 33 -3.19 16.85 8.29
N THR A 34 -4.05 16.14 7.56
CA THR A 34 -3.92 14.69 7.39
C THR A 34 -2.69 14.34 6.54
N PRO A 35 -1.72 13.55 7.03
CA PRO A 35 -0.52 13.24 6.27
C PRO A 35 -0.83 12.35 5.07
N VAL A 36 -0.20 12.64 3.93
CA VAL A 36 -0.16 11.81 2.73
C VAL A 36 1.18 11.08 2.68
N ARG A 37 1.17 9.78 2.37
CA ARG A 37 2.38 8.94 2.35
C ARG A 37 2.45 8.14 1.05
N LEU A 38 3.61 8.14 0.41
CA LEU A 38 3.91 7.29 -0.74
C LEU A 38 4.33 5.90 -0.27
N VAL A 39 3.82 4.87 -0.95
CA VAL A 39 4.08 3.46 -0.61
C VAL A 39 4.44 2.71 -1.87
N ASP A 40 5.53 1.93 -1.83
CA ASP A 40 5.97 1.10 -2.95
C ASP A 40 4.83 0.19 -3.46
N GLU A 41 4.49 0.35 -4.74
CA GLU A 41 3.36 -0.33 -5.39
C GLU A 41 3.80 -1.58 -6.19
N ARG A 42 5.05 -2.04 -6.05
CA ARG A 42 5.50 -3.24 -6.75
C ARG A 42 4.60 -4.45 -6.46
N LEU A 43 4.28 -5.18 -7.53
CA LEU A 43 3.48 -6.41 -7.50
C LEU A 43 2.03 -6.24 -7.01
N THR A 44 1.55 -5.04 -6.71
CA THR A 44 0.19 -4.83 -6.16
C THR A 44 -0.88 -5.30 -7.13
N THR A 45 -0.77 -5.00 -8.43
CA THR A 45 -1.71 -5.51 -9.45
C THR A 45 -1.74 -7.03 -9.50
N VAL A 46 -0.57 -7.68 -9.38
CA VAL A 46 -0.47 -9.16 -9.38
C VAL A 46 -1.15 -9.74 -8.13
N SER A 47 -0.91 -9.12 -6.96
CA SER A 47 -1.55 -9.54 -5.71
C SER A 47 -3.08 -9.31 -5.75
N ALA A 48 -3.53 -8.18 -6.29
CA ALA A 48 -4.94 -7.84 -6.45
C ALA A 48 -5.66 -8.81 -7.40
N GLN A 49 -5.06 -9.10 -8.56
CA GLN A 49 -5.58 -10.12 -9.48
C GLN A 49 -5.67 -11.50 -8.82
N ARG A 50 -4.66 -11.89 -8.03
CA ARG A 50 -4.68 -13.16 -7.29
C ARG A 50 -5.81 -13.20 -6.28
N SER A 51 -5.98 -12.15 -5.46
CA SER A 51 -7.05 -12.06 -4.47
C SER A 51 -8.44 -12.12 -5.11
N LEU A 52 -8.66 -11.40 -6.21
CA LEU A 52 -9.93 -11.44 -6.93
C LEU A 52 -10.22 -12.83 -7.52
N ARG A 53 -9.20 -13.51 -8.06
CA ARG A 53 -9.33 -14.89 -8.53
C ARG A 53 -9.68 -15.85 -7.39
N GLN A 54 -9.03 -15.72 -6.24
CA GLN A 54 -9.30 -16.54 -5.05
C GLN A 54 -10.71 -16.31 -4.51
N ALA A 55 -11.24 -15.09 -4.64
CA ALA A 55 -12.63 -14.76 -4.34
C ALA A 55 -13.63 -15.24 -5.40
N GLY A 56 -13.19 -15.98 -6.43
CA GLY A 56 -14.06 -16.52 -7.48
C GLY A 56 -14.51 -15.51 -8.53
N ILE A 57 -13.96 -14.30 -8.54
CA ILE A 57 -14.34 -13.25 -9.50
C ILE A 57 -13.75 -13.57 -10.87
N ARG A 58 -14.59 -13.58 -11.90
CA ARG A 58 -14.16 -13.91 -13.28
C ARG A 58 -13.30 -12.79 -13.85
N ALA A 59 -12.34 -13.14 -14.72
CA ALA A 59 -11.40 -12.18 -15.30
C ALA A 59 -12.07 -10.94 -15.96
N LYS A 60 -13.25 -11.12 -16.58
CA LYS A 60 -14.03 -10.01 -17.16
C LYS A 60 -14.52 -9.03 -16.10
N GLU A 61 -14.98 -9.54 -14.96
CA GLU A 61 -15.49 -8.77 -13.82
C GLU A 61 -14.35 -8.12 -13.03
N GLN A 62 -13.17 -8.74 -13.00
CA GLN A 62 -11.98 -8.19 -12.33
C GLN A 62 -11.61 -6.81 -12.85
N ARG A 63 -11.75 -6.55 -14.16
CA ARG A 63 -11.41 -5.25 -14.76
C ARG A 63 -12.18 -4.10 -14.13
N ALA A 64 -13.38 -4.33 -13.61
CA ALA A 64 -14.21 -3.30 -12.98
C ALA A 64 -13.79 -2.98 -11.53
N VAL A 65 -13.04 -3.88 -10.88
CA VAL A 65 -12.71 -3.77 -9.44
C VAL A 65 -11.20 -3.84 -9.16
N ILE A 66 -10.36 -3.97 -10.19
CA ILE A 66 -8.92 -4.18 -10.03
C ILE A 66 -8.24 -3.00 -9.33
N ASP A 67 -8.65 -1.77 -9.62
CA ASP A 67 -8.07 -0.57 -9.00
C ASP A 67 -8.39 -0.50 -7.50
N GLN A 68 -9.62 -0.87 -7.11
CA GLN A 68 -10.01 -0.96 -5.70
C GLN A 68 -9.22 -2.05 -4.98
N ALA A 69 -9.07 -3.22 -5.61
CA ALA A 69 -8.28 -4.31 -5.06
C ALA A 69 -6.79 -3.94 -4.92
N ALA A 70 -6.23 -3.19 -5.87
CA ALA A 70 -4.88 -2.66 -5.79
C ALA A 70 -4.73 -1.63 -4.64
N ALA A 71 -5.70 -0.73 -4.46
CA ALA A 71 -5.72 0.22 -3.35
C ALA A 71 -5.72 -0.49 -1.98
N VAL A 72 -6.50 -1.58 -1.84
CA VAL A 72 -6.47 -2.41 -0.63
C VAL A 72 -5.09 -3.04 -0.44
N ALA A 73 -4.47 -3.59 -1.48
CA ALA A 73 -3.13 -4.20 -1.40
C ALA A 73 -2.05 -3.19 -0.99
N ILE A 74 -2.10 -1.96 -1.50
CA ILE A 74 -1.21 -0.86 -1.10
C ILE A 74 -1.39 -0.54 0.39
N LEU A 75 -2.64 -0.41 0.85
CA LEU A 75 -2.92 -0.12 2.26
C LEU A 75 -2.40 -1.24 3.18
N GLN A 76 -2.62 -2.50 2.81
CA GLN A 76 -2.13 -3.64 3.60
C GLN A 76 -0.60 -3.64 3.67
N THR A 77 0.08 -3.42 2.54
CA THR A 77 1.55 -3.27 2.48
C THR A 77 2.05 -2.23 3.48
N TRP A 78 1.39 -1.07 3.57
CA TRP A 78 1.75 -0.02 4.51
C TRP A 78 1.50 -0.40 5.98
N LEU A 79 0.38 -1.06 6.27
CA LEU A 79 0.05 -1.52 7.63
C LEU A 79 1.05 -2.58 8.12
N ASP A 80 1.47 -3.49 7.25
CA ASP A 80 2.42 -4.56 7.58
C ASP A 80 3.82 -4.01 7.87
N GLN A 81 4.28 -3.02 7.10
CA GLN A 81 5.55 -2.32 7.37
C GLN A 81 5.55 -1.64 8.74
N ARG A 82 4.42 -1.07 9.16
CA ARG A 82 4.26 -0.43 10.48
C ARG A 82 4.20 -1.42 11.62
N ARG A 83 3.61 -2.60 11.40
CA ARG A 83 3.58 -3.67 12.40
C ARG A 83 4.96 -4.25 12.64
N SER A 84 5.74 -4.40 11.58
CA SER A 84 7.11 -4.96 11.61
C SER A 84 8.12 -4.04 12.31
N THR A 85 7.78 -2.76 12.48
CA THR A 85 8.64 -1.73 13.10
C THR A 85 8.20 -1.34 14.52
N ALA A 86 7.09 -1.89 15.03
CA ALA A 86 6.71 -1.70 16.42
C ALA A 86 7.62 -2.54 17.33
N PRO A 87 8.16 -1.97 18.44
CA PRO A 87 8.86 -2.77 19.44
C PRO A 87 7.93 -3.88 19.91
N GLY A 88 8.40 -5.12 19.92
CA GLY A 88 7.65 -6.24 20.50
C GLY A 88 7.26 -5.93 21.96
N PRO A 89 6.19 -6.53 22.49
CA PRO A 89 5.79 -6.30 23.87
C PRO A 89 6.97 -6.55 24.79
N VAL A 90 7.34 -5.54 25.58
CA VAL A 90 8.33 -5.68 26.64
C VAL A 90 7.69 -6.61 27.67
N THR A 91 7.99 -7.90 27.61
CA THR A 91 7.62 -8.84 28.65
C THR A 91 8.46 -8.50 29.87
N GLY A 92 7.96 -7.59 30.70
CA GLY A 92 8.50 -7.34 32.04
C GLY A 92 8.32 -8.61 32.85
N ASN A 93 9.38 -9.40 32.96
CA ASN A 93 9.44 -10.51 33.90
C ASN A 93 9.48 -9.90 35.30
N VAL A 94 8.32 -9.79 35.95
CA VAL A 94 8.24 -9.61 37.40
C VAL A 94 8.52 -10.97 38.04
N ALA A 95 9.81 -11.29 38.12
CA ALA A 95 10.36 -12.25 39.06
C ALA A 95 11.39 -11.50 39.90
N ASP A 96 10.98 -11.14 41.11
CA ASP A 96 11.77 -11.10 42.36
C ASP A 96 11.19 -10.07 43.34
N GLY A 97 10.78 -10.56 44.51
CA GLY A 97 10.26 -9.79 45.64
C GLY A 97 9.28 -10.58 46.49
#